data_AF-A0A2U9AZ21-F1
#
_entry.id   AF-A0A2U9AZ21-F1
#
_cell.length_a   1.000
_cell.length_b   1.000
_cell.length_c   1.000
_cell.angle_alpha   90.00
_cell.angle_beta   90.00
_cell.angle_gamma   90.00
#
_symmetry.space_group_name_H-M   'P 1'
#
loop_
_entity.id
_entity.type
_entity.pdbx_description
1 polymer ?
#
loop_
_entity_poly.entity_id
_entity_poly.type
_entity_poly.pdbx_seq_one_letter_code
_entity_poly.pdbx_strand_id
1 'polypeptide(L)'
;MDNLSDGSAGRAAGQETSSPDSHHPDVRSRRRVAAVSTAALSAARLTLPGVMDAEGRVDESRLRMHIFKNGGVSPSERGLVWRFLFGMYPCSSTALERSLLQEQLVVRYRVMKRKWQQFLPTAVRMHLNGTDAELVAAVRFFDRRQSEAQRQTQDQSDDVRDRLAFLELQAQILFERVTFDQTELREAIRIIDKDAPRTNRDLSYYQGEGSGNLLVLRDILITYAAFHPEVSYAQGMNDLCSRFLEVLDSEVDTFWSFSCYMEKFSRDFRADGLHRKIEVEAALLKELDPQLYAHLVTDSMESFTFCHRWLLLGFQREFEHSDALRLFEILSCDHLELISQQVDRARYQERLARKHSKGETQNPNCQRKGQLPLKCLTLTS
;
A
#
# COMPACT_ATOMS: atom_id res chain seq x y z
N MET A 1 -59.96 12.39 -39.69
CA MET A 1 -61.38 12.01 -39.61
C MET A 1 -61.42 10.87 -38.62
N ASP A 2 -61.75 11.00 -37.34
CA ASP A 2 -62.48 11.98 -36.52
C ASP A 2 -61.89 11.84 -35.09
N ASN A 3 -61.40 12.87 -34.39
CA ASN A 3 -62.08 13.93 -33.63
C ASN A 3 -63.13 13.49 -32.57
N LEU A 4 -62.77 13.81 -31.31
CA LEU A 4 -63.63 14.32 -30.21
C LEU A 4 -64.46 13.27 -29.44
N SER A 5 -64.71 13.34 -28.12
CA SER A 5 -64.64 14.42 -27.11
C SER A 5 -64.96 13.88 -25.71
N ASP A 6 -64.50 14.61 -24.69
CA ASP A 6 -65.07 14.83 -23.33
C ASP A 6 -65.31 13.63 -22.39
N GLY A 7 -65.05 13.68 -21.08
CA GLY A 7 -64.82 14.81 -20.18
C GLY A 7 -65.69 14.64 -18.93
N SER A 8 -65.12 14.58 -17.72
CA SER A 8 -65.81 14.94 -16.48
C SER A 8 -64.88 14.92 -15.26
N ALA A 9 -64.88 16.03 -14.54
CA ALA A 9 -64.10 16.31 -13.35
C ALA A 9 -64.86 15.92 -12.06
N GLY A 10 -64.11 15.50 -11.03
CA GLY A 10 -64.62 15.34 -9.66
C GLY A 10 -63.48 15.39 -8.65
N ARG A 11 -63.32 16.53 -7.98
CA ARG A 11 -62.33 16.80 -6.92
C ARG A 11 -62.69 16.07 -5.63
N ALA A 12 -61.69 15.51 -4.94
CA ALA A 12 -61.64 15.49 -3.48
C ALA A 12 -60.17 15.48 -3.03
N ALA A 13 -59.83 16.45 -2.18
CA ALA A 13 -58.50 16.68 -1.63
C ALA A 13 -58.17 15.70 -0.51
N GLY A 14 -56.92 15.26 -0.46
CA GLY A 14 -56.28 14.59 0.66
C GLY A 14 -54.77 14.79 0.53
N GLN A 15 -54.26 15.88 1.10
CA GLN A 15 -52.83 16.13 1.27
C GLN A 15 -52.28 15.14 2.29
N GLU A 16 -51.32 14.33 1.89
CA GLU A 16 -50.23 13.92 2.78
C GLU A 16 -48.90 14.13 2.06
N THR A 17 -48.08 14.93 2.73
CA THR A 17 -46.76 15.39 2.36
C THR A 17 -45.73 14.35 2.76
N SER A 18 -44.91 13.88 1.81
CA SER A 18 -43.58 13.35 2.14
C SER A 18 -42.60 13.79 1.05
N SER A 19 -41.72 14.70 1.47
CA SER A 19 -40.65 15.34 0.73
C SER A 19 -39.72 14.37 -0.01
N PRO A 20 -39.01 14.83 -1.07
CA PRO A 20 -38.11 14.01 -1.84
C PRO A 20 -36.86 13.69 -1.02
N ASP A 21 -36.51 12.41 -0.96
CA ASP A 21 -35.24 11.96 -0.39
C ASP A 21 -34.09 12.70 -1.07
N SER A 22 -33.33 13.36 -0.22
CA SER A 22 -32.08 14.05 -0.52
C SER A 22 -31.16 13.14 -1.32
N HIS A 23 -30.84 13.58 -2.54
CA HIS A 23 -29.72 13.06 -3.30
C HIS A 23 -28.45 13.10 -2.45
N HIS A 24 -28.08 11.94 -1.91
CA HIS A 24 -26.71 11.63 -1.52
C HIS A 24 -25.78 11.92 -2.71
N PRO A 25 -24.56 12.44 -2.49
CA PRO A 25 -23.57 12.49 -3.55
C PRO A 25 -23.12 11.06 -3.83
N ASP A 26 -23.81 10.46 -4.79
CA ASP A 26 -23.44 9.25 -5.49
C ASP A 26 -21.97 9.36 -5.92
N VAL A 27 -21.18 8.34 -5.55
CA VAL A 27 -19.75 8.15 -5.84
C VAL A 27 -19.60 7.88 -7.34
N ARG A 28 -19.94 8.88 -8.15
CA ARG A 28 -19.81 8.83 -9.61
C ARG A 28 -18.34 9.00 -9.95
N SER A 29 -17.74 7.93 -10.44
CA SER A 29 -16.79 7.97 -11.56
C SER A 29 -15.61 8.95 -11.38
N ARG A 30 -14.62 8.60 -10.55
CA ARG A 30 -13.27 9.17 -10.70
C ARG A 30 -12.56 8.52 -11.89
N ARG A 31 -13.09 8.73 -13.10
CA ARG A 31 -12.38 8.50 -14.36
C ARG A 31 -11.41 9.66 -14.57
N ARG A 32 -10.40 9.77 -13.71
CA ARG A 32 -9.36 10.80 -13.78
C ARG A 32 -8.02 10.15 -13.49
N VAL A 33 -6.95 10.79 -13.94
CA VAL A 33 -5.61 10.43 -13.51
C VAL A 33 -5.44 10.83 -12.03
N ALA A 34 -4.79 9.99 -11.24
CA ALA A 34 -4.54 10.18 -9.82
C ALA A 34 -3.92 11.56 -9.53
N ALA A 35 -3.98 12.02 -8.29
CA ALA A 35 -3.26 13.24 -7.93
C ALA A 35 -1.74 12.98 -7.78
N VAL A 36 -0.91 14.02 -7.93
CA VAL A 36 0.53 13.93 -7.56
C VAL A 36 0.67 13.75 -6.06
N SER A 37 -0.11 14.50 -5.29
CA SER A 37 -0.21 14.38 -3.84
C SER A 37 -1.67 14.57 -3.44
N THR A 38 -2.06 13.92 -2.36
CA THR A 38 -3.30 14.27 -1.66
C THR A 38 -3.13 15.65 -1.02
N ALA A 39 -4.20 16.45 -0.98
CA ALA A 39 -4.25 17.62 -0.11
C ALA A 39 -4.05 17.19 1.35
N ALA A 40 -3.46 18.05 2.19
CA ALA A 40 -3.26 17.74 3.60
C ALA A 40 -4.61 17.34 4.24
N LEU A 41 -4.73 16.06 4.63
CA LEU A 41 -5.94 15.49 5.22
C LEU A 41 -6.05 15.87 6.71
N SER A 42 -5.72 17.12 7.07
CA SER A 42 -5.69 17.59 8.45
C SER A 42 -7.03 17.44 9.18
N ALA A 43 -8.14 17.44 8.43
CA ALA A 43 -9.49 17.25 8.93
C ALA A 43 -10.03 15.82 8.78
N ALA A 44 -9.36 14.93 8.05
CA ALA A 44 -9.86 13.57 7.84
C ALA A 44 -9.70 12.74 9.12
N ARG A 45 -10.78 12.09 9.56
CA ARG A 45 -10.80 11.26 10.75
C ARG A 45 -11.28 9.86 10.42
N LEU A 46 -10.70 8.88 11.10
CA LEU A 46 -11.27 7.54 11.14
C LEU A 46 -12.53 7.57 12.01
N THR A 47 -13.60 6.98 11.50
CA THR A 47 -14.87 6.78 12.19
C THR A 47 -14.89 5.48 13.01
N LEU A 48 -13.83 4.67 12.87
CA LEU A 48 -13.61 3.44 13.64
C LEU A 48 -13.64 3.72 15.17
N PRO A 49 -14.57 3.09 15.92
CA PRO A 49 -14.76 3.37 17.35
C PRO A 49 -13.48 3.16 18.18
N GLY A 50 -13.05 4.22 18.86
CA GLY A 50 -11.91 4.18 19.78
C GLY A 50 -10.55 3.94 19.13
N VAL A 51 -10.46 3.99 17.80
CA VAL A 51 -9.19 3.83 17.06
C VAL A 51 -8.43 5.15 16.95
N MET A 52 -9.11 6.29 16.83
CA MET A 52 -8.48 7.60 16.68
C MET A 52 -8.86 8.55 17.82
N ASP A 53 -7.87 9.28 18.37
CA ASP A 53 -8.08 10.27 19.44
C ASP A 53 -8.51 11.66 18.90
N ALA A 54 -8.66 12.64 19.80
CA ALA A 54 -9.10 13.98 19.46
C ALA A 54 -8.05 14.77 18.64
N GLU A 55 -6.77 14.46 18.83
CA GLU A 55 -5.62 15.04 18.14
C GLU A 55 -5.31 14.33 16.80
N GLY A 56 -5.97 13.21 16.53
CA GLY A 56 -5.86 12.42 15.31
C GLY A 56 -4.80 11.33 15.36
N ARG A 57 -4.29 10.95 16.54
CA ARG A 57 -3.42 9.77 16.70
C ARG A 57 -4.22 8.48 16.63
N VAL A 58 -3.60 7.42 16.16
CA VAL A 58 -4.21 6.11 15.96
C VAL A 58 -3.68 5.11 17.00
N ASP A 59 -4.59 4.41 17.67
CA ASP A 59 -4.26 3.21 18.44
C ASP A 59 -4.03 2.04 17.46
N GLU A 60 -2.76 1.75 17.20
CA GLU A 60 -2.32 0.70 16.25
C GLU A 60 -2.87 -0.68 16.62
N SER A 61 -2.96 -0.99 17.91
CA SER A 61 -3.45 -2.30 18.37
C SER A 61 -4.95 -2.45 18.11
N ARG A 62 -5.72 -1.39 18.38
CA ARG A 62 -7.16 -1.37 18.08
C ARG A 62 -7.43 -1.36 16.58
N LEU A 63 -6.64 -0.64 15.79
CA LEU A 63 -6.75 -0.65 14.33
C LEU A 63 -6.55 -2.07 13.76
N ARG A 64 -5.45 -2.73 14.13
CA ARG A 64 -5.15 -4.10 13.69
C ARG A 64 -6.23 -5.09 14.12
N MET A 65 -6.67 -4.99 15.38
CA MET A 65 -7.76 -5.81 15.91
C MET A 65 -9.07 -5.59 15.13
N HIS A 66 -9.39 -4.33 14.79
CA HIS A 66 -10.58 -4.00 14.01
C HIS A 66 -10.52 -4.61 12.62
N ILE A 67 -9.40 -4.43 11.89
CA ILE A 67 -9.18 -5.00 10.56
C ILE A 67 -9.37 -6.52 10.60
N PHE A 68 -8.69 -7.19 11.54
CA PHE A 68 -8.72 -8.65 11.63
C PHE A 68 -10.13 -9.19 11.97
N LYS A 69 -10.80 -8.61 12.97
CA LYS A 69 -12.10 -9.12 13.44
C LYS A 69 -13.26 -8.83 12.50
N ASN A 70 -13.21 -7.72 11.76
CA ASN A 70 -14.30 -7.29 10.89
C ASN A 70 -14.07 -7.64 9.41
N GLY A 71 -12.98 -8.35 9.09
CA GLY A 71 -12.69 -8.79 7.73
C GLY A 71 -12.25 -7.65 6.80
N GLY A 72 -11.46 -6.70 7.32
CA GLY A 72 -11.02 -5.50 6.60
C GLY A 72 -11.71 -4.22 7.08
N VAL A 73 -11.63 -3.17 6.27
CA VAL A 73 -12.27 -1.87 6.54
C VAL A 73 -13.25 -1.46 5.44
N SER A 74 -14.11 -0.49 5.75
CA SER A 74 -15.06 0.05 4.78
C SER A 74 -14.35 0.76 3.61
N PRO A 75 -14.89 0.75 2.38
CA PRO A 75 -14.28 1.46 1.25
C PRO A 75 -14.05 2.96 1.47
N SER A 76 -14.90 3.63 2.25
CA SER A 76 -14.76 5.04 2.59
C SER A 76 -13.56 5.33 3.50
N GLU A 77 -13.19 4.40 4.38
CA GLU A 77 -12.08 4.59 5.32
C GLU A 77 -10.76 4.01 4.82
N ARG A 78 -10.83 3.07 3.86
CA ARG A 78 -9.70 2.32 3.34
C ARG A 78 -8.48 3.19 3.01
N GLY A 79 -8.69 4.27 2.26
CA GLY A 79 -7.61 5.19 1.90
C GLY A 79 -6.89 5.76 3.13
N LEU A 80 -7.62 6.23 4.15
CA LEU A 80 -7.00 6.79 5.35
C LEU A 80 -6.33 5.70 6.20
N VAL A 81 -6.98 4.54 6.34
CA VAL A 81 -6.42 3.39 7.07
C VAL A 81 -5.11 2.93 6.46
N TRP A 82 -5.02 2.82 5.13
CA TRP A 82 -3.82 2.33 4.45
C TRP A 82 -2.59 3.20 4.70
N ARG A 83 -2.78 4.51 4.86
CA ARG A 83 -1.69 5.44 5.21
C ARG A 83 -1.07 5.12 6.59
N PHE A 84 -1.82 4.52 7.51
CA PHE A 84 -1.29 4.05 8.81
C PHE A 84 -0.85 2.59 8.75
N LEU A 85 -1.68 1.72 8.17
CA LEU A 85 -1.46 0.27 8.10
C LEU A 85 -0.12 -0.05 7.44
N PHE A 86 0.21 0.68 6.37
CA PHE A 86 1.43 0.49 5.60
C PHE A 86 2.53 1.50 5.96
N GLY A 87 2.46 2.13 7.13
CA GLY A 87 3.60 2.85 7.71
C GLY A 87 3.95 4.20 7.09
N MET A 88 3.20 4.71 6.10
CA MET A 88 3.39 6.06 5.57
C MET A 88 3.26 7.12 6.67
N TYR A 89 2.30 6.95 7.58
CA TYR A 89 2.14 7.78 8.77
C TYR A 89 2.35 6.96 10.05
N PRO A 90 3.18 7.44 10.99
CA PRO A 90 3.25 6.86 12.32
C PRO A 90 1.89 6.93 13.01
N CYS A 91 1.47 5.84 13.65
CA CYS A 91 0.21 5.82 14.40
C CYS A 91 0.21 6.85 15.55
N SER A 92 1.38 7.18 16.12
CA SER A 92 1.53 8.20 17.16
C SER A 92 1.43 9.64 16.68
N SER A 93 1.45 9.89 15.37
CA SER A 93 1.40 11.25 14.81
C SER A 93 0.04 11.90 15.01
N THR A 94 0.03 13.21 15.22
CA THR A 94 -1.18 14.05 15.22
C THR A 94 -1.56 14.47 13.80
N ALA A 95 -2.79 14.96 13.61
CA ALA A 95 -3.24 15.48 12.33
C ALA A 95 -2.41 16.69 11.83
N LEU A 96 -1.94 17.52 12.77
CA LEU A 96 -1.08 18.66 12.45
C LEU A 96 0.29 18.18 11.96
N GLU A 97 0.96 17.30 12.72
CA GLU A 97 2.27 16.73 12.34
C GLU A 97 2.22 16.05 10.97
N ARG A 98 1.15 15.32 10.67
CA ARG A 98 0.96 14.69 9.36
C ARG A 98 0.86 15.69 8.22
N SER A 99 0.33 16.89 8.46
CA SER A 99 0.26 17.93 7.44
C SER A 99 1.66 18.40 7.03
N LEU A 100 2.56 18.57 8.02
CA LEU A 100 3.98 18.87 7.75
C LEU A 100 4.71 17.69 7.10
N LEU A 101 4.47 16.47 7.62
CA LEU A 101 5.08 15.25 7.09
C LEU A 101 4.70 15.04 5.62
N GLN A 102 3.44 15.28 5.25
CA GLN A 102 2.99 15.16 3.86
C GLN A 102 3.80 16.05 2.92
N GLU A 103 4.02 17.33 3.27
CA GLU A 103 4.84 18.22 2.45
C GLU A 103 6.27 17.68 2.28
N GLN A 104 6.88 17.17 3.36
CA GLN A 104 8.22 16.57 3.31
C GLN A 104 8.25 15.35 2.39
N LEU A 105 7.27 14.45 2.52
CA LEU A 105 7.14 13.24 1.71
C LEU A 105 6.95 13.56 0.23
N VAL A 106 6.16 14.59 -0.10
CA VAL A 106 5.97 15.08 -1.47
C VAL A 106 7.26 15.59 -2.06
N VAL A 107 7.98 16.45 -1.34
CA VAL A 107 9.23 17.04 -1.82
C VAL A 107 10.30 15.98 -1.99
N ARG A 108 10.46 15.05 -1.02
CA ARG A 108 11.40 13.94 -1.12
C ARG A 108 11.14 13.08 -2.34
N TYR A 109 9.90 12.64 -2.54
CA TYR A 109 9.53 11.84 -3.71
C TYR A 109 9.83 12.58 -5.03
N ARG A 110 9.50 13.88 -5.12
CA ARG A 110 9.79 14.69 -6.31
C ARG A 110 11.28 14.77 -6.62
N VAL A 111 12.12 14.95 -5.59
CA VAL A 111 13.59 14.97 -5.76
C VAL A 111 14.10 13.60 -6.22
N MET A 112 13.63 12.52 -5.61
CA MET A 112 13.97 11.15 -6.02
C MET A 112 13.61 10.91 -7.49
N LYS A 113 12.37 11.24 -7.85
CA LYS A 113 11.85 11.09 -9.21
C LYS A 113 12.68 11.90 -10.22
N ARG A 114 12.95 13.17 -9.92
CA ARG A 114 13.75 14.04 -10.80
C ARG A 114 15.17 13.52 -10.98
N LYS A 115 15.77 12.95 -9.93
CA LYS A 115 17.14 12.41 -9.99
C LYS A 115 17.27 11.28 -11.02
N TRP A 116 16.37 10.30 -11.02
CA TRP A 116 16.43 9.23 -12.04
C TRP A 116 16.06 9.74 -13.44
N GLN A 117 15.13 10.71 -13.53
CA GLN A 117 14.77 11.32 -14.81
C GLN A 117 15.94 12.07 -15.45
N GLN A 118 16.77 12.75 -14.65
CA GLN A 118 18.00 13.41 -15.12
C GLN A 118 19.09 12.41 -15.48
N PHE A 119 19.19 11.30 -14.74
CA PHE A 119 20.16 10.25 -15.00
C PHE A 119 19.84 9.45 -16.28
N LEU A 120 18.56 9.19 -16.55
CA LEU A 120 18.08 8.52 -17.76
C LEU A 120 16.96 9.31 -18.46
N PRO A 121 17.28 10.41 -19.16
CA PRO A 121 16.29 11.25 -19.84
C PRO A 121 15.46 10.49 -20.87
N THR A 122 16.04 9.48 -21.50
CA THR A 122 15.35 8.62 -22.48
C THR A 122 14.25 7.77 -21.83
N ALA A 123 14.31 7.50 -20.53
CA ALA A 123 13.31 6.70 -19.83
C ALA A 123 12.10 7.52 -19.33
N VAL A 124 12.18 8.85 -19.37
CA VAL A 124 11.12 9.76 -18.89
C VAL A 124 9.82 9.52 -19.64
N ARG A 125 9.91 9.33 -20.96
CA ARG A 125 8.76 8.99 -21.79
C ARG A 125 8.81 7.52 -22.15
N MET A 126 7.66 6.87 -21.99
CA MET A 126 7.47 5.52 -22.48
C MET A 126 7.55 5.52 -24.02
N HIS A 127 8.40 4.67 -24.57
CA HIS A 127 8.53 4.52 -26.02
C HIS A 127 7.39 3.64 -26.53
N LEU A 128 6.54 4.22 -27.39
CA LEU A 128 5.42 3.53 -27.99
C LEU A 128 5.71 3.26 -29.46
N ASN A 129 5.39 2.06 -29.93
CA ASN A 129 5.39 1.71 -31.36
C ASN A 129 4.17 2.29 -32.12
N GLY A 130 3.27 3.00 -31.42
CA GLY A 130 2.14 3.74 -32.00
C GLY A 130 0.92 2.88 -32.36
N THR A 131 0.98 1.56 -32.21
CA THR A 131 -0.13 0.66 -32.55
C THR A 131 -1.21 0.59 -31.48
N ASP A 132 -0.86 0.88 -30.23
CA ASP A 132 -1.79 0.86 -29.09
C ASP A 132 -2.41 2.25 -28.88
N ALA A 133 -3.58 2.47 -29.47
CA ALA A 133 -4.29 3.74 -29.39
C ALA A 133 -4.70 4.10 -27.95
N GLU A 134 -5.00 3.11 -27.11
CA GLU A 134 -5.36 3.33 -25.70
C GLU A 134 -4.16 3.82 -24.90
N LEU A 135 -3.00 3.20 -25.10
CA LEU A 135 -1.77 3.60 -24.41
C LEU A 135 -1.26 4.98 -24.90
N VAL A 136 -1.45 5.30 -26.19
CA VAL A 136 -1.20 6.66 -26.70
C VAL A 136 -2.11 7.68 -26.03
N ALA A 137 -3.39 7.36 -25.83
CA ALA A 137 -4.31 8.23 -25.10
C ALA A 137 -3.91 8.38 -23.61
N ALA A 138 -3.51 7.28 -22.97
CA ALA A 138 -3.03 7.26 -21.60
C ALA A 138 -1.86 8.24 -21.37
N VAL A 139 -0.89 8.28 -22.28
CA VAL A 139 0.23 9.25 -22.24
C VAL A 139 -0.30 10.69 -22.26
N ARG A 140 -1.29 11.01 -23.11
CA ARG A 140 -1.87 12.36 -23.16
C ARG A 140 -2.56 12.76 -21.87
N PHE A 141 -3.31 11.85 -21.26
CA PHE A 141 -3.96 12.11 -19.96
C PHE A 141 -2.93 12.32 -18.85
N PHE A 142 -1.87 11.50 -18.84
CA PHE A 142 -0.76 11.65 -17.91
C PHE A 142 -0.03 12.99 -18.07
N ASP A 143 0.32 13.39 -19.30
CA ASP A 143 1.00 14.65 -19.60
C ASP A 143 0.16 15.87 -19.20
N ARG A 144 -1.16 15.80 -19.41
CA ARG A 144 -2.11 16.83 -18.95
C ARG A 144 -2.04 16.98 -17.42
N ARG A 145 -2.13 15.86 -16.68
CA ARG A 145 -2.02 15.83 -15.21
C ARG A 145 -0.67 16.39 -14.72
N GLN A 146 0.44 16.09 -15.40
CA GLN A 146 1.75 16.67 -15.07
C GLN A 146 1.76 18.19 -15.26
N SER A 147 1.19 18.68 -16.37
CA SER A 147 1.14 20.11 -16.69
C SER A 147 0.29 20.90 -15.69
N GLU A 148 -0.85 20.33 -15.27
CA GLU A 148 -1.73 20.93 -14.25
C GLU A 148 -1.03 21.03 -12.89
N ALA A 149 -0.31 19.97 -12.46
CA ALA A 149 0.44 19.97 -11.21
C ALA A 149 1.59 21.00 -11.20
N GLN A 150 2.23 21.23 -12.35
CA GLN A 150 3.27 22.26 -12.49
C GLN A 150 2.69 23.67 -12.36
N ARG A 151 1.55 23.95 -13.00
CA ARG A 151 0.85 25.25 -12.86
C ARG A 151 0.44 25.52 -11.42
N GLN A 152 -0.15 24.53 -10.75
CA GLN A 152 -0.52 24.65 -9.33
C GLN A 152 0.67 24.94 -8.41
N THR A 153 1.88 24.52 -8.79
CA THR A 153 3.10 24.80 -8.01
C THR A 153 3.59 26.24 -8.27
N GLN A 154 3.39 26.77 -9.49
CA GLN A 154 3.74 28.15 -9.84
C GLN A 154 2.83 29.19 -9.17
N ASP A 155 1.55 28.86 -9.01
CA ASP A 155 0.54 29.76 -8.41
C ASP A 155 0.63 29.85 -6.87
N GLN A 156 1.59 29.18 -6.24
CA GLN A 156 1.78 29.23 -4.78
C GLN A 156 2.38 30.56 -4.32
N SER A 157 1.99 30.98 -3.11
CA SER A 157 2.54 32.17 -2.47
C SER A 157 4.06 32.05 -2.24
N ASP A 158 4.74 33.19 -2.15
CA ASP A 158 6.19 33.22 -1.98
C ASP A 158 6.63 32.53 -0.68
N ASP A 159 5.87 32.67 0.43
CA ASP A 159 6.14 31.98 1.70
C ASP A 159 6.13 30.44 1.55
N VAL A 160 5.15 29.90 0.83
CA VAL A 160 5.08 28.46 0.54
C VAL A 160 6.25 28.05 -0.34
N ARG A 161 6.61 28.87 -1.33
CA ARG A 161 7.72 28.60 -2.23
C ARG A 161 9.06 28.53 -1.47
N ASP A 162 9.32 29.48 -0.58
CA ASP A 162 10.54 29.51 0.24
C ASP A 162 10.62 28.28 1.17
N ARG A 163 9.51 27.90 1.80
CA ARG A 163 9.41 26.69 2.61
C ARG A 163 9.67 25.43 1.80
N LEU A 164 9.10 25.31 0.60
CA LEU A 164 9.32 24.17 -0.28
C LEU A 164 10.77 24.11 -0.79
N ALA A 165 11.38 25.26 -1.09
CA ALA A 165 12.78 25.33 -1.50
C ALA A 165 13.73 24.81 -0.41
N PHE A 166 13.45 25.15 0.86
CA PHE A 166 14.20 24.61 1.99
C PHE A 166 14.07 23.09 2.09
N LEU A 167 12.85 22.54 2.01
CA LEU A 167 12.62 21.09 2.02
C LEU A 167 13.29 20.39 0.83
N GLU A 168 13.32 21.05 -0.33
CA GLU A 168 13.93 20.53 -1.54
C GLU A 168 15.44 20.42 -1.40
N LEU A 169 16.10 21.43 -0.82
CA LEU A 169 17.52 21.38 -0.50
C LEU A 169 17.84 20.23 0.47
N GLN A 170 17.03 20.05 1.53
CA GLN A 170 17.19 18.93 2.46
C GLN A 170 17.08 17.57 1.75
N ALA A 171 16.09 17.41 0.87
CA ALA A 171 15.90 16.18 0.11
C ALA A 171 17.04 15.94 -0.90
N GLN A 172 17.54 16.99 -1.56
CA GLN A 172 18.69 16.87 -2.47
C GLN A 172 19.93 16.37 -1.74
N ILE A 173 20.24 16.91 -0.56
CA ILE A 173 21.36 16.47 0.27
C ILE A 173 21.17 15.00 0.70
N LEU A 174 19.95 14.62 1.12
CA LEU A 174 19.64 13.25 1.54
C LEU A 174 19.92 12.23 0.43
N PHE A 175 19.58 12.56 -0.82
CA PHE A 175 19.69 11.66 -1.97
C PHE A 175 20.91 11.92 -2.86
N GLU A 176 21.80 12.85 -2.48
CA GLU A 176 22.96 13.23 -3.29
C GLU A 176 23.86 12.01 -3.56
N ARG A 177 24.16 11.26 -2.50
CA ARG A 177 25.07 10.11 -2.52
C ARG A 177 24.49 8.84 -3.14
N VAL A 178 23.19 8.82 -3.45
CA VAL A 178 22.59 7.67 -4.13
C VAL A 178 23.10 7.64 -5.57
N THR A 179 23.72 6.53 -5.96
CA THR A 179 24.20 6.27 -7.31
C THR A 179 23.35 5.18 -7.96
N PHE A 180 23.17 5.26 -9.28
CA PHE A 180 22.37 4.28 -10.01
C PHE A 180 23.28 3.42 -10.89
N ASP A 181 23.10 2.11 -10.84
CA ASP A 181 23.63 1.23 -11.88
C ASP A 181 22.79 1.40 -13.15
N GLN A 182 23.43 1.84 -14.23
CA GLN A 182 22.74 2.16 -15.47
C GLN A 182 22.16 0.91 -16.17
N THR A 183 22.83 -0.23 -16.05
CA THR A 183 22.43 -1.47 -16.70
C THR A 183 21.24 -2.08 -15.98
N GLU A 184 21.33 -2.19 -14.66
CA GLU A 184 20.26 -2.75 -13.82
C GLU A 184 18.99 -1.89 -13.90
N LEU A 185 19.12 -0.57 -13.80
CA LEU A 185 17.96 0.33 -13.85
C LEU A 185 17.28 0.31 -15.24
N ARG A 186 18.06 0.25 -16.33
CA ARG A 186 17.49 0.10 -17.68
C ARG A 186 16.74 -1.22 -17.85
N GLU A 187 17.27 -2.30 -17.28
CA GLU A 187 16.60 -3.60 -17.33
C GLU A 187 15.30 -3.57 -16.52
N ALA A 188 15.31 -3.00 -15.32
CA ALA A 188 14.10 -2.79 -14.53
C ALA A 188 13.04 -1.99 -15.31
N ILE A 189 13.42 -0.85 -15.90
CA ILE A 189 12.53 -0.02 -16.72
C ILE A 189 11.96 -0.82 -17.91
N ARG A 190 12.78 -1.64 -18.57
CA ARG A 190 12.33 -2.48 -19.70
C ARG A 190 11.25 -3.47 -19.29
N ILE A 191 11.34 -4.05 -18.09
CA ILE A 191 10.33 -4.98 -17.57
C ILE A 191 9.09 -4.19 -17.12
N ILE A 192 9.26 -3.06 -16.42
CA ILE A 192 8.16 -2.17 -16.02
C ILE A 192 7.36 -1.69 -17.24
N ASP A 193 8.03 -1.32 -18.33
CA ASP A 193 7.40 -0.88 -19.58
C ASP A 193 6.56 -2.00 -20.24
N LYS A 194 6.81 -3.26 -19.92
CA LYS A 194 5.96 -4.38 -20.34
C LYS A 194 4.82 -4.66 -19.37
N ASP A 195 5.05 -4.47 -18.08
CA ASP A 195 4.12 -4.84 -17.02
C ASP A 195 3.06 -3.78 -16.75
N ALA A 196 3.44 -2.50 -16.73
CA ALA A 196 2.52 -1.41 -16.42
C ALA A 196 1.32 -1.38 -17.39
N PRO A 197 1.48 -1.45 -18.74
CA PRO A 197 0.34 -1.38 -19.67
C PRO A 197 -0.68 -2.52 -19.53
N ARG A 198 -0.25 -3.69 -19.05
CA ARG A 198 -1.10 -4.89 -18.89
C ARG A 198 -1.71 -5.03 -17.50
N THR A 199 -1.47 -4.07 -16.59
CA THR A 199 -1.92 -4.15 -15.19
C THR A 199 -3.40 -3.80 -15.06
N ASN A 200 -4.20 -4.73 -14.52
CA ASN A 200 -5.58 -4.55 -14.05
C ASN A 200 -6.51 -3.71 -14.97
N ARG A 201 -6.47 -3.95 -16.28
CA ARG A 201 -7.18 -3.16 -17.31
C ARG A 201 -8.70 -3.29 -17.26
N ASP A 202 -9.17 -4.34 -16.61
CA ASP A 202 -10.57 -4.59 -16.29
C ASP A 202 -11.12 -3.62 -15.23
N LEU A 203 -10.28 -3.04 -14.37
CA LEU A 203 -10.70 -2.09 -13.36
C LEU A 203 -11.05 -0.73 -13.97
N SER A 204 -12.19 -0.16 -13.56
CA SER A 204 -12.63 1.17 -14.00
C SER A 204 -11.62 2.28 -13.72
N TYR A 205 -10.75 2.08 -12.73
CA TYR A 205 -9.68 3.02 -12.36
C TYR A 205 -8.61 3.20 -13.46
N TYR A 206 -8.43 2.22 -14.34
CA TYR A 206 -7.48 2.25 -15.45
C TYR A 206 -8.14 2.45 -16.83
N GLN A 207 -9.42 2.84 -16.85
CA GLN A 207 -10.19 3.04 -18.08
C GLN A 207 -10.46 4.53 -18.36
N GLY A 208 -10.66 4.87 -19.64
CA GLY A 208 -10.89 6.25 -20.07
C GLY A 208 -9.71 7.15 -19.69
N GLU A 209 -9.97 8.30 -19.07
CA GLU A 209 -8.88 9.17 -18.58
C GLU A 209 -8.02 8.49 -17.50
N GLY A 210 -8.60 7.56 -16.73
CA GLY A 210 -7.89 6.78 -15.71
C GLY A 210 -6.80 5.87 -16.29
N SER A 211 -6.78 5.62 -17.61
CA SER A 211 -5.66 4.91 -18.27
C SER A 211 -4.32 5.60 -18.05
N GLY A 212 -4.30 6.93 -17.82
CA GLY A 212 -3.12 7.67 -17.42
C GLY A 212 -2.49 7.16 -16.11
N ASN A 213 -3.25 6.47 -15.25
CA ASN A 213 -2.75 5.86 -14.01
C ASN A 213 -1.74 4.73 -14.27
N LEU A 214 -1.72 4.13 -15.46
CA LEU A 214 -0.69 3.15 -15.84
C LEU A 214 0.71 3.81 -15.92
N LEU A 215 0.77 5.08 -16.35
CA LEU A 215 2.00 5.85 -16.42
C LEU A 215 2.40 6.38 -15.02
N VAL A 216 1.41 6.64 -14.16
CA VAL A 216 1.66 6.96 -12.73
C VAL A 216 2.26 5.74 -12.03
N LEU A 217 1.67 4.56 -12.23
CA LEU A 217 2.17 3.30 -11.71
C LEU A 217 3.61 3.05 -12.17
N ARG A 218 3.87 3.23 -13.47
CA ARG A 218 5.21 3.15 -14.07
C ARG A 218 6.21 4.06 -13.33
N ASP A 219 5.89 5.35 -13.17
CA ASP A 219 6.80 6.29 -12.54
C ASP A 219 7.08 5.98 -11.06
N ILE A 220 6.09 5.46 -10.33
CA ILE A 220 6.29 4.98 -8.95
C ILE A 220 7.24 3.79 -8.93
N LEU A 221 7.04 2.80 -9.80
CA LEU A 221 7.87 1.59 -9.86
C LEU A 221 9.32 1.91 -10.28
N ILE A 222 9.52 2.82 -11.24
CA ILE A 222 10.88 3.25 -11.65
C ILE A 222 11.56 3.99 -10.49
N THR A 223 10.82 4.88 -9.81
CA THR A 223 11.37 5.60 -8.65
C THR A 223 11.72 4.62 -7.52
N TYR A 224 10.90 3.59 -7.28
CA TYR A 224 11.20 2.56 -6.31
C TYR A 224 12.47 1.78 -6.69
N ALA A 225 12.52 1.24 -7.92
CA ALA A 225 13.65 0.42 -8.39
C ALA A 225 14.98 1.17 -8.37
N ALA A 226 14.99 2.46 -8.70
CA ALA A 226 16.20 3.29 -8.68
C ALA A 226 16.76 3.52 -7.26
N PHE A 227 15.91 3.52 -6.23
CA PHE A 227 16.29 3.83 -4.84
C PHE A 227 16.34 2.61 -3.92
N HIS A 228 15.98 1.42 -4.43
CA HIS A 228 16.04 0.14 -3.72
C HIS A 228 16.71 -0.92 -4.61
N PRO A 229 17.97 -0.71 -5.04
CA PRO A 229 18.63 -1.58 -6.04
C PRO A 229 18.77 -3.04 -5.59
N GLU A 230 18.75 -3.32 -4.28
CA GLU A 230 18.82 -4.67 -3.73
C GLU A 230 17.62 -5.56 -4.07
N VAL A 231 16.47 -4.94 -4.36
CA VAL A 231 15.27 -5.59 -4.92
C VAL A 231 15.08 -5.19 -6.39
N SER A 232 15.34 -3.92 -6.70
CA SER A 232 15.04 -3.29 -7.98
C SER A 232 13.56 -3.49 -8.35
N TYR A 233 13.28 -3.99 -9.56
CA TYR A 233 11.95 -4.40 -9.96
C TYR A 233 11.88 -5.91 -10.23
N ALA A 234 10.90 -6.55 -9.60
CA ALA A 234 10.53 -7.93 -9.86
C ALA A 234 9.08 -8.00 -10.35
N GLN A 235 8.82 -8.90 -11.30
CA GLN A 235 7.48 -9.09 -11.88
C GLN A 235 6.47 -9.44 -10.77
N GLY A 236 5.32 -8.76 -10.77
CA GLY A 236 4.29 -8.87 -9.74
C GLY A 236 4.24 -7.65 -8.81
N MET A 237 5.32 -6.87 -8.70
CA MET A 237 5.31 -5.61 -7.95
C MET A 237 4.32 -4.59 -8.53
N ASN A 238 4.09 -4.60 -9.85
CA ASN A 238 3.07 -3.80 -10.50
C ASN A 238 1.66 -4.10 -9.99
N ASP A 239 1.35 -5.37 -9.71
CA ASP A 239 0.04 -5.80 -9.24
C ASP A 239 -0.21 -5.30 -7.81
N LEU A 240 0.80 -5.42 -6.95
CA LEU A 240 0.75 -4.89 -5.58
C LEU A 240 0.64 -3.37 -5.59
N CYS A 241 1.55 -2.68 -6.29
CA CYS A 241 1.60 -1.22 -6.34
C CYS A 241 0.31 -0.63 -6.95
N SER A 242 -0.31 -1.33 -7.91
CA SER A 242 -1.62 -0.95 -8.49
C SER A 242 -2.71 -0.85 -7.43
N ARG A 243 -2.76 -1.75 -6.44
CA ARG A 243 -3.77 -1.69 -5.36
C ARG A 243 -3.57 -0.48 -4.46
N PHE A 244 -2.33 -0.15 -4.13
CA PHE A 244 -2.03 1.09 -3.42
C PHE A 244 -2.47 2.31 -4.23
N LEU A 245 -2.18 2.34 -5.53
CA LEU A 245 -2.51 3.48 -6.38
C LEU A 245 -4.01 3.70 -6.50
N GLU A 246 -4.78 2.63 -6.65
CA GLU A 246 -6.24 2.69 -6.72
C GLU A 246 -6.86 3.16 -5.40
N VAL A 247 -6.39 2.63 -4.27
CA VAL A 247 -6.94 2.96 -2.95
C VAL A 247 -6.57 4.37 -2.51
N LEU A 248 -5.34 4.80 -2.77
CA LEU A 248 -4.81 6.06 -2.27
C LEU A 248 -5.07 7.24 -3.21
N ASP A 249 -5.29 6.99 -4.51
CA ASP A 249 -5.55 8.00 -5.56
C ASP A 249 -4.49 9.12 -5.58
N SER A 250 -3.26 8.81 -5.17
CA SER A 250 -2.15 9.75 -5.01
C SER A 250 -0.81 9.06 -5.29
N GLU A 251 0.00 9.64 -6.18
CA GLU A 251 1.30 9.10 -6.57
C GLU A 251 2.29 9.04 -5.39
N VAL A 252 2.40 10.13 -4.63
CA VAL A 252 3.30 10.22 -3.47
C VAL A 252 2.89 9.24 -2.37
N ASP A 253 1.60 9.22 -2.01
CA ASP A 253 1.10 8.38 -0.91
C ASP A 253 1.27 6.91 -1.25
N THR A 254 1.05 6.57 -2.53
CA THR A 254 1.28 5.23 -3.08
C THR A 254 2.74 4.85 -2.99
N PHE A 255 3.66 5.72 -3.43
CA PHE A 255 5.09 5.43 -3.35
C PHE A 255 5.54 5.12 -1.92
N TRP A 256 5.16 5.95 -0.94
CA TRP A 256 5.60 5.75 0.44
C TRP A 256 4.94 4.53 1.08
N SER A 257 3.64 4.34 0.90
CA SER A 257 2.95 3.15 1.43
C SER A 257 3.48 1.85 0.81
N PHE A 258 3.74 1.86 -0.49
CA PHE A 258 4.34 0.72 -1.19
C PHE A 258 5.78 0.46 -0.75
N SER A 259 6.60 1.50 -0.59
CA SER A 259 7.99 1.35 -0.15
C SER A 259 8.06 0.74 1.26
N CYS A 260 7.25 1.24 2.20
CA CYS A 260 7.16 0.68 3.55
C CYS A 260 6.61 -0.76 3.57
N TYR A 261 5.68 -1.10 2.68
CA TYR A 261 5.28 -2.50 2.48
C TYR A 261 6.48 -3.35 2.02
N MET A 262 7.21 -2.87 1.02
CA MET A 262 8.36 -3.60 0.48
C MET A 262 9.53 -3.73 1.46
N GLU A 263 9.69 -2.86 2.46
CA GLU A 263 10.68 -3.08 3.53
C GLU A 263 10.47 -4.42 4.24
N LYS A 264 9.21 -4.84 4.43
CA LYS A 264 8.86 -6.13 5.05
C LYS A 264 8.97 -7.30 4.08
N PHE A 265 8.51 -7.12 2.84
CA PHE A 265 8.32 -8.19 1.86
C PHE A 265 9.40 -8.26 0.77
N SER A 266 10.38 -7.35 0.78
CA SER A 266 11.48 -7.26 -0.21
C SER A 266 12.17 -8.58 -0.48
N ARG A 267 12.40 -9.37 0.57
CA ARG A 267 13.06 -10.66 0.47
C ARG A 267 12.31 -11.59 -0.47
N ASP A 268 10.98 -11.63 -0.42
CA ASP A 268 10.16 -12.53 -1.25
C ASP A 268 10.30 -12.26 -2.75
N PHE A 269 10.70 -11.04 -3.13
CA PHE A 269 10.91 -10.61 -4.51
C PHE A 269 12.33 -10.85 -5.02
N ARG A 270 13.21 -11.41 -4.17
CA ARG A 270 14.57 -11.83 -4.54
C ARG A 270 14.57 -13.29 -5.00
N ALA A 271 15.57 -13.69 -5.78
CA ALA A 271 15.63 -14.98 -6.46
C ALA A 271 15.42 -16.21 -5.54
N ASP A 272 15.78 -16.11 -4.26
CA ASP A 272 15.71 -17.18 -3.26
C ASP A 272 14.63 -16.96 -2.18
N GLY A 273 13.96 -15.81 -2.17
CA GLY A 273 13.16 -15.37 -1.04
C GLY A 273 11.91 -16.18 -0.76
N LEU A 274 11.16 -16.48 -1.83
CA LEU A 274 9.88 -17.18 -1.71
C LEU A 274 10.04 -18.68 -1.48
N HIS A 275 11.20 -19.26 -1.82
CA HIS A 275 11.44 -20.70 -1.76
C HIS A 275 11.18 -21.25 -0.35
N ARG A 276 11.69 -20.54 0.67
CA ARG A 276 11.46 -20.91 2.07
C ARG A 276 9.98 -20.93 2.45
N LYS A 277 9.16 -19.98 1.96
CA LYS A 277 7.72 -19.99 2.24
C LYS A 277 7.05 -21.20 1.60
N ILE A 278 7.40 -21.49 0.35
CA ILE A 278 6.89 -22.67 -0.38
C ILE A 278 7.27 -23.97 0.33
N GLU A 279 8.50 -24.11 0.81
CA GLU A 279 8.95 -25.27 1.60
C GLU A 279 8.14 -25.44 2.89
N VAL A 280 7.86 -24.33 3.59
CA VAL A 280 7.04 -24.35 4.81
C VAL A 280 5.60 -24.74 4.49
N GLU A 281 5.01 -24.23 3.42
CA GLU A 281 3.66 -24.64 2.98
C GLU A 281 3.60 -26.13 2.63
N ALA A 282 4.62 -26.66 1.94
CA ALA A 282 4.70 -28.08 1.63
C ALA A 282 4.82 -28.95 2.90
N ALA A 283 5.61 -28.51 3.88
CA ALA A 283 5.73 -29.18 5.18
C ALA A 283 4.41 -29.13 5.96
N LEU A 284 3.71 -27.99 5.95
CA LEU A 284 2.40 -27.85 6.60
C LEU A 284 1.36 -28.77 5.96
N LEU A 285 1.30 -28.84 4.62
CA LEU A 285 0.36 -29.75 3.95
C LEU A 285 0.65 -31.21 4.31
N LYS A 286 1.94 -31.59 4.36
CA LYS A 286 2.32 -32.95 4.74
C LYS A 286 1.84 -33.34 6.15
N GLU A 287 1.81 -32.40 7.08
CA GLU A 287 1.31 -32.63 8.44
C GLU A 287 -0.22 -32.59 8.52
N LEU A 288 -0.87 -31.70 7.76
CA LEU A 288 -2.33 -31.50 7.78
C LEU A 288 -3.10 -32.54 6.97
N ASP A 289 -2.61 -32.86 5.76
CA ASP A 289 -3.18 -33.84 4.85
C ASP A 289 -2.06 -34.64 4.15
N PRO A 290 -1.54 -35.69 4.82
CA PRO A 290 -0.49 -36.54 4.26
C PRO A 290 -0.90 -37.26 2.97
N GLN A 291 -2.21 -37.52 2.79
CA GLN A 291 -2.71 -38.22 1.61
C GLN A 291 -2.65 -37.32 0.38
N LEU A 292 -3.10 -36.08 0.51
CA LEU A 292 -2.99 -35.08 -0.56
C LEU A 292 -1.53 -34.79 -0.90
N TYR A 293 -0.66 -34.63 0.12
CA TYR A 293 0.77 -34.43 -0.13
C TYR A 293 1.40 -35.60 -0.90
N ALA A 294 1.11 -36.85 -0.51
CA ALA A 294 1.61 -38.03 -1.22
C ALA A 294 1.11 -38.13 -2.67
N HIS A 295 -0.12 -37.70 -2.92
CA HIS A 295 -0.65 -37.60 -4.28
C HIS A 295 0.11 -36.56 -5.10
N LEU A 296 0.35 -35.35 -4.56
CA LEU A 296 1.14 -34.32 -5.24
C LEU A 296 2.56 -34.79 -5.56
N VAL A 297 3.22 -35.52 -4.64
CA VAL A 297 4.54 -36.12 -4.89
C VAL A 297 4.48 -37.15 -6.03
N THR A 298 3.43 -37.97 -6.08
CA THR A 298 3.25 -38.97 -7.15
C THR A 298 3.16 -38.30 -8.52
N ASP A 299 2.56 -37.12 -8.57
CA ASP A 299 2.37 -36.33 -9.80
C ASP A 299 3.52 -35.34 -10.07
N SER A 300 4.64 -35.43 -9.35
CA SER A 300 5.81 -34.52 -9.49
C SER A 300 5.51 -33.04 -9.17
N MET A 301 4.59 -32.79 -8.24
CA MET A 301 4.12 -31.47 -7.80
C MET A 301 4.59 -31.09 -6.39
N GLU A 302 5.57 -31.80 -5.83
CA GLU A 302 6.13 -31.58 -4.49
C GLU A 302 6.89 -30.25 -4.34
N SER A 303 7.23 -29.60 -5.46
CA SER A 303 7.87 -28.28 -5.48
C SER A 303 6.91 -27.13 -5.17
N PHE A 304 5.58 -27.35 -5.20
CA PHE A 304 4.55 -26.36 -4.89
C PHE A 304 4.66 -25.06 -5.71
N THR A 305 5.32 -25.11 -6.88
CA THR A 305 5.51 -23.93 -7.75
C THR A 305 4.21 -23.32 -8.22
N PHE A 306 3.11 -24.09 -8.24
CA PHE A 306 1.76 -23.59 -8.51
C PHE A 306 1.27 -22.54 -7.49
N CYS A 307 1.75 -22.58 -6.24
CA CYS A 307 1.44 -21.60 -5.20
C CYS A 307 2.32 -20.33 -5.26
N HIS A 308 3.33 -20.27 -6.14
CA HIS A 308 4.28 -19.15 -6.17
C HIS A 308 3.57 -17.80 -6.31
N ARG A 309 2.62 -17.68 -7.25
CA ARG A 309 1.84 -16.45 -7.45
C ARG A 309 1.00 -16.10 -6.23
N TRP A 310 0.41 -17.10 -5.58
CA TRP A 310 -0.45 -16.92 -4.42
C TRP A 310 0.31 -16.28 -3.27
N LEU A 311 1.47 -16.83 -2.95
CA LEU A 311 2.30 -16.36 -1.85
C LEU A 311 2.97 -15.01 -2.16
N LEU A 312 3.45 -14.82 -3.40
CA LEU A 312 4.12 -13.58 -3.80
C LEU A 312 3.17 -12.37 -3.79
N LEU A 313 1.92 -12.57 -4.21
CA LEU A 313 0.93 -11.50 -4.36
C LEU A 313 -0.11 -11.48 -3.23
N GLY A 314 0.05 -12.29 -2.18
CA GLY A 314 -0.95 -12.40 -1.11
C GLY A 314 -2.36 -12.71 -1.64
N PHE A 315 -2.44 -13.63 -2.61
CA PHE A 315 -3.65 -14.10 -3.28
C PHE A 315 -4.46 -13.02 -4.05
N GLN A 316 -3.90 -11.83 -4.31
CA GLN A 316 -4.64 -10.74 -4.98
C GLN A 316 -5.19 -11.08 -6.37
N ARG A 317 -4.68 -12.12 -7.02
CA ARG A 317 -5.12 -12.61 -8.35
C ARG A 317 -6.16 -13.73 -8.28
N GLU A 318 -6.42 -14.28 -7.10
CA GLU A 318 -7.29 -15.46 -6.92
C GLU A 318 -8.70 -15.09 -6.42
N PHE A 319 -8.89 -13.83 -6.00
CA PHE A 319 -10.14 -13.33 -5.45
C PHE A 319 -10.67 -12.15 -6.27
N GLU A 320 -12.00 -11.97 -6.22
CA GLU A 320 -12.67 -10.78 -6.72
C GLU A 320 -12.08 -9.49 -6.12
N HIS A 321 -12.11 -8.40 -6.88
CA HIS A 321 -11.36 -7.19 -6.56
C HIS A 321 -11.57 -6.69 -5.12
N SER A 322 -12.82 -6.61 -4.66
CA SER A 322 -13.17 -6.19 -3.29
C SER A 322 -12.61 -7.12 -2.23
N ASP A 323 -12.70 -8.44 -2.45
CA ASP A 323 -12.24 -9.43 -1.48
C ASP A 323 -10.71 -9.51 -1.44
N ALA A 324 -10.05 -9.34 -2.59
CA ALA A 324 -8.60 -9.20 -2.65
C ALA A 324 -8.09 -8.01 -1.82
N LEU A 325 -8.78 -6.85 -1.84
CA LEU A 325 -8.41 -5.71 -0.99
C LEU A 325 -8.57 -6.01 0.50
N ARG A 326 -9.66 -6.66 0.91
CA ARG A 326 -9.90 -7.04 2.31
C ARG A 326 -8.89 -8.08 2.78
N LEU A 327 -8.61 -9.09 1.97
CA LEU A 327 -7.61 -10.10 2.28
C LEU A 327 -6.23 -9.46 2.43
N PHE A 328 -5.89 -8.52 1.55
CA PHE A 328 -4.63 -7.78 1.64
C PHE A 328 -4.52 -6.98 2.94
N GLU A 329 -5.60 -6.34 3.41
CA GLU A 329 -5.65 -5.66 4.71
C GLU A 329 -5.45 -6.62 5.88
N ILE A 330 -6.12 -7.77 5.87
CA ILE A 330 -6.06 -8.78 6.93
C ILE A 330 -4.65 -9.37 7.01
N LEU A 331 -4.05 -9.73 5.87
CA LEU A 331 -2.69 -10.27 5.83
C LEU A 331 -1.67 -9.21 6.28
N SER A 332 -1.86 -7.95 5.89
CA SER A 332 -0.91 -6.86 6.19
C SER A 332 -1.06 -6.26 7.59
N CYS A 333 -2.11 -6.62 8.34
CA CYS A 333 -2.30 -6.10 9.70
C CYS A 333 -1.44 -6.80 10.75
N ASP A 334 -0.73 -7.88 10.39
CA ASP A 334 0.20 -8.64 11.24
C ASP A 334 -0.41 -9.09 12.58
N HIS A 335 -1.75 -9.13 12.69
CA HIS A 335 -2.42 -9.38 13.96
C HIS A 335 -2.15 -10.80 14.48
N LEU A 336 -2.11 -11.78 13.58
CA LEU A 336 -1.79 -13.17 13.93
C LEU A 336 -0.33 -13.34 14.37
N GLU A 337 0.60 -12.64 13.75
CA GLU A 337 2.02 -12.65 14.17
C GLU A 337 2.18 -12.03 15.56
N LEU A 338 1.50 -10.90 15.80
CA LEU A 338 1.45 -10.24 17.11
C LEU A 338 0.90 -11.16 18.19
N ILE A 339 -0.22 -11.84 17.93
CA ILE A 339 -0.79 -12.81 18.86
C ILE A 339 0.19 -13.98 19.08
N SER A 340 0.76 -14.54 18.01
CA SER A 340 1.70 -15.66 18.12
C SER A 340 2.89 -15.30 19.00
N GLN A 341 3.51 -14.13 18.77
CA GLN A 341 4.63 -13.64 19.58
C GLN A 341 4.23 -13.40 21.04
N GLN A 342 3.03 -12.86 21.29
CA GLN A 342 2.52 -12.65 22.64
C GLN A 342 2.29 -13.99 23.37
N VAL A 343 1.70 -14.98 22.69
CA VAL A 343 1.49 -16.34 23.22
C VAL A 343 2.82 -17.01 23.51
N ASP A 344 3.81 -16.92 22.62
CA ASP A 344 5.13 -17.50 22.83
C ASP A 344 5.87 -16.85 24.01
N ARG A 345 5.77 -15.52 24.15
CA ARG A 345 6.30 -14.80 25.32
C ARG A 345 5.62 -15.25 26.61
N ALA A 346 4.30 -15.41 26.63
CA ALA A 346 3.57 -15.91 27.79
C ALA A 346 4.01 -17.34 28.17
N ARG A 347 4.09 -18.25 27.18
CA ARG A 347 4.60 -19.62 27.38
C ARG A 347 6.05 -19.64 27.87
N TYR A 348 6.89 -18.72 27.42
CA TYR A 348 8.26 -18.58 27.89
C TYR A 348 8.31 -18.10 29.34
N GLN A 349 7.49 -17.11 29.71
CA GLN A 349 7.35 -16.63 31.09
C GLN A 349 6.84 -17.73 32.03
N GLU A 350 5.84 -18.51 31.62
CA GLU A 350 5.39 -19.68 32.39
C GLU A 350 6.50 -20.72 32.61
N ARG A 351 7.30 -20.99 31.56
CA ARG A 351 8.46 -21.88 31.67
C ARG A 351 9.50 -21.35 32.66
N LEU A 352 9.75 -20.04 32.68
CA LEU A 352 10.62 -19.41 33.67
C LEU A 352 10.01 -19.49 35.08
N ALA A 353 8.74 -19.18 35.26
CA ALA A 353 8.06 -19.24 36.56
C ALA A 353 8.08 -20.67 37.15
N ARG A 354 7.85 -21.69 36.31
CA ARG A 354 7.96 -23.10 36.72
C ARG A 354 9.39 -23.52 37.08
N LYS A 355 10.41 -22.96 36.41
CA LYS A 355 11.82 -23.20 36.77
C LYS A 355 12.19 -22.55 38.10
N HIS A 356 11.72 -21.33 38.37
CA HIS A 356 11.92 -20.67 39.66
C HIS A 356 11.17 -21.39 40.79
N SER A 357 9.94 -21.84 40.56
CA SER A 357 9.15 -22.61 41.53
C SER A 357 9.74 -24.00 41.85
N LYS A 358 10.48 -24.62 40.91
CA LYS A 358 11.21 -25.88 41.14
C LYS A 358 12.64 -25.67 41.66
N GLY A 359 13.12 -24.42 41.74
CA GLY A 359 14.47 -24.06 42.16
C GLY A 359 14.63 -23.75 43.65
N GLU A 360 13.55 -23.62 44.41
CA GLU A 360 13.59 -23.31 45.86
C GLU A 360 13.69 -24.55 46.76
N THR A 361 14.29 -25.64 46.28
CA THR A 361 14.58 -26.81 47.12
C THR A 361 16.03 -27.29 46.99
N GLN A 362 17.01 -26.39 46.97
CA GLN A 362 18.40 -26.74 47.28
C GLN A 362 19.09 -25.68 48.16
N ASN A 363 19.78 -26.19 49.18
CA ASN A 363 20.41 -25.57 50.35
C ASN A 363 21.25 -24.29 50.08
N PRO A 364 21.36 -23.38 51.08
CA PRO A 364 22.19 -22.18 51.00
C PRO A 364 23.63 -22.51 51.38
N ASN A 365 24.50 -22.78 50.41
CA ASN A 365 25.95 -22.60 50.60
C ASN A 365 26.70 -22.67 49.27
N CYS A 366 26.86 -21.54 48.58
CA CYS A 366 28.11 -21.25 47.87
C CYS A 366 28.17 -19.76 47.50
N GLN A 367 28.98 -18.99 48.22
CA GLN A 367 29.50 -17.73 47.74
C GLN A 367 30.48 -18.00 46.58
N ARG A 368 30.29 -17.34 45.43
CA ARG A 368 31.33 -16.52 44.76
C ARG A 368 30.87 -15.99 43.39
N LYS A 369 30.87 -14.65 43.32
CA LYS A 369 31.40 -13.77 42.25
C LYS A 369 31.27 -14.23 40.79
N GLY A 370 30.55 -13.45 39.99
CA GLY A 370 30.69 -13.44 38.53
C GLY A 370 29.67 -12.53 37.86
N GLN A 371 30.14 -11.35 37.44
CA GLN A 371 29.47 -10.27 36.71
C GLN A 371 28.32 -10.65 35.76
N LEU A 372 27.22 -9.89 35.89
CA LEU A 372 26.27 -9.62 34.81
C LEU A 372 26.88 -8.61 33.83
N PRO A 373 26.55 -8.71 32.53
CA PRO A 373 26.24 -7.53 31.74
C PRO A 373 24.75 -7.52 31.40
N LEU A 374 24.08 -6.53 31.98
CA LEU A 374 22.83 -5.94 31.49
C LEU A 374 23.17 -4.98 30.34
N LYS A 375 22.16 -4.79 29.46
CA LYS A 375 21.96 -3.72 28.45
C LYS A 375 22.42 -4.06 27.02
N CYS A 376 21.74 -3.62 25.96
CA CYS A 376 20.44 -2.96 25.77
C CYS A 376 20.19 -2.80 24.25
N LEU A 377 18.91 -2.68 23.90
CA LEU A 377 18.35 -1.73 22.92
C LEU A 377 18.99 -1.66 21.53
N THR A 378 18.31 -2.27 20.56
CA THR A 378 18.31 -1.81 19.17
C THR A 378 17.62 -0.45 19.09
N LEU A 379 18.39 0.59 18.81
CA LEU A 379 17.93 1.88 18.33
C LEU A 379 17.78 1.81 16.81
N THR A 380 16.56 1.98 16.32
CA THR A 380 16.28 2.40 14.95
C THR A 380 16.49 3.91 14.87
N SER A 381 17.26 4.36 13.88
CA SER A 381 17.30 5.73 13.37
C SER A 381 17.22 5.67 11.85
#